data_AF-A0A496PR80-F1
#
_entry.id   AF-A0A496PR80-F1
#
_cell.length_a   1.000
_cell.length_b   1.000
_cell.length_c   1.000
_cell.angle_alpha   90.00
_cell.angle_beta   90.00
_cell.angle_gamma   90.00
#
_symmetry.space_group_name_H-M   'P 1'
#
loop_
_entity.id
_entity.type
_entity.pdbx_description
1 polymer ?
#
loop_
_entity_poly.entity_id
_entity_poly.type
_entity_poly.pdbx_seq_one_letter_code
_entity_poly.pdbx_strand_id
1 'polypeptide(L)' 'MEEKKVALKMIVNGEERDISFEELALSNNLAQEALVRLLIDKGLFKPDDLMKMMEKVKKERYRHIDDK' A
#
# COMPACT_ATOMS: atom_id res chain seq x y z
N MET A 1 27.35 11.19 -11.18
CA MET A 1 26.53 10.68 -10.07
C MET A 1 25.11 10.62 -10.58
N GLU A 2 24.53 9.43 -10.73
CA GLU A 2 23.10 9.32 -11.06
C GLU A 2 22.30 9.88 -9.87
N GLU A 3 21.45 10.88 -10.14
CA GLU A 3 20.53 11.41 -9.14
C GLU A 3 19.59 10.30 -8.70
N LYS A 4 19.72 9.85 -7.44
CA LYS A 4 18.71 9.00 -6.82
C LYS A 4 17.37 9.74 -6.89
N LYS A 5 16.41 9.17 -7.60
CA LYS A 5 15.03 9.69 -7.65
C LYS A 5 14.39 9.50 -6.27
N VAL A 6 14.54 10.51 -5.42
CA VAL A 6 13.91 10.56 -4.10
C VAL A 6 12.39 10.64 -4.29
N ALA A 7 11.68 9.69 -3.71
CA ALA A 7 10.22 9.63 -3.77
C ALA A 7 9.58 10.43 -2.65
N LEU A 8 10.21 10.43 -1.47
CA LEU A 8 9.69 11.08 -0.27
C LEU A 8 10.85 11.45 0.68
N LYS A 9 10.70 12.57 1.39
CA LYS A 9 11.47 12.86 2.61
C LYS A 9 10.60 12.54 3.82
N MET A 10 11.08 11.63 4.67
CA MET A 10 10.41 11.27 5.93
C MET A 10 11.22 11.77 7.13
N ILE A 11 10.53 12.26 8.16
CA ILE A 11 11.14 12.47 9.47
C ILE A 11 10.83 11.24 10.31
N VAL A 12 11.84 10.46 10.64
CA VAL A 12 11.72 9.28 11.51
C VAL A 12 12.62 9.51 12.73
N ASN A 13 12.03 9.49 13.93
CA ASN A 13 12.75 9.76 15.19
C ASN A 13 13.50 11.10 15.21
N GLY A 14 13.01 12.11 14.48
CA GLY A 14 13.63 13.44 14.40
C GLY A 14 14.73 13.57 13.34
N GLU A 15 15.08 12.50 12.62
CA GLU A 15 16.04 12.54 11.51
C GLU A 15 15.33 12.56 10.16
N GLU A 16 15.75 13.45 9.26
CA GLU A 16 15.33 13.42 7.87
C GLU A 16 16.01 12.25 7.13
N ARG A 17 15.20 11.41 6.49
CA ARG A 17 15.65 10.38 5.55
C ARG A 17 15.02 10.60 4.18
N ASP A 18 15.88 10.56 3.17
CA ASP A 18 15.47 10.40 1.78
C ASP A 18 15.11 8.94 1.53
N ILE A 19 13.88 8.70 1.08
CA ILE A 19 13.36 7.37 0.77
C ILE A 19 13.23 7.23 -0.75
N SER A 20 13.78 6.15 -1.29
CA SER A 20 13.65 5.82 -2.71
C SER A 20 12.22 5.32 -3.04
N PHE A 21 11.86 5.29 -4.32
CA PHE A 21 10.58 4.72 -4.74
C PHE A 21 10.45 3.25 -4.38
N GLU A 22 11.54 2.48 -4.50
CA GLU A 22 11.58 1.07 -4.17
C GLU A 22 11.39 0.84 -2.67
N GLU A 23 12.06 1.64 -1.84
CA GLU A 23 11.93 1.58 -0.39
C GLU A 23 10.52 1.94 0.06
N LEU A 24 9.91 2.96 -0.57
CA LEU A 24 8.53 3.35 -0.30
C LEU A 24 7.54 2.24 -0.69
N ALA A 25 7.69 1.65 -1.87
CA ALA A 25 6.83 0.58 -2.35
C ALA A 25 6.93 -0.67 -1.45
N LEU A 26 8.14 -1.04 -1.06
CA LEU A 26 8.38 -2.15 -0.14
C LEU A 26 7.72 -1.88 1.22
N SER A 27 7.94 -0.69 1.79
CA SER A 27 7.36 -0.30 3.08
C SER A 27 5.84 -0.34 3.05
N ASN A 28 5.22 0.16 1.97
CA ASN A 28 3.75 0.15 1.83
C ASN A 28 3.19 -1.27 1.75
N ASN A 29 3.83 -2.17 0.99
CA ASN A 29 3.41 -3.56 0.89
C ASN A 29 3.50 -4.28 2.23
N LEU A 30 4.62 -4.10 2.95
CA LEU A 30 4.81 -4.72 4.28
C LEU A 30 3.81 -4.19 5.31
N ALA A 31 3.59 -2.88 5.35
CA ALA A 31 2.63 -2.27 6.26
C ALA A 31 1.20 -2.76 5.99
N GLN A 32 0.80 -2.85 4.72
CA GLN A 32 -0.52 -3.33 4.34
C GLN A 32 -0.71 -4.82 4.66
N GLU A 33 0.29 -5.65 4.40
CA GLU A 33 0.25 -7.07 4.77
C GLU A 33 0.14 -7.26 6.29
N ALA A 34 0.99 -6.57 7.06
CA ALA A 34 0.99 -6.66 8.52
C ALA A 34 -0.36 -6.23 9.10
N LEU A 35 -0.95 -5.14 8.60
CA LEU A 35 -2.26 -4.68 9.00
C LEU A 35 -3.34 -5.73 8.71
N VAL A 36 -3.38 -6.28 7.49
CA VAL A 36 -4.38 -7.28 7.12
C VAL A 36 -4.29 -8.53 8.01
N ARG A 37 -3.08 -9.05 8.24
CA ARG A 37 -2.86 -10.20 9.12
C ARG A 37 -3.37 -9.93 10.53
N LEU A 38 -3.02 -8.77 11.10
CA LEU A 38 -3.45 -8.38 12.44
C LEU A 38 -4.98 -8.31 12.58
N LEU A 39 -5.67 -7.80 11.56
CA LEU A 39 -7.14 -7.68 11.58
C LEU A 39 -7.83 -9.05 11.45
N ILE A 40 -7.26 -9.97 10.66
CA ILE A 40 -7.71 -11.36 10.56
C ILE A 40 -7.49 -12.10 11.88
N ASP A 41 -6.31 -11.96 12.48
CA ASP A 41 -5.98 -12.60 13.77
C ASP A 41 -6.90 -12.09 14.90
N LYS A 42 -7.32 -10.82 14.83
CA LYS A 42 -8.33 -10.23 15.72
C LYS A 42 -9.78 -10.64 15.40
N GLY A 43 -10.00 -11.41 14.32
CA GLY A 43 -11.31 -11.89 13.91
C GLY A 43 -12.25 -10.81 13.34
N LEU A 44 -11.70 -9.68 12.88
CA LEU A 44 -12.52 -8.55 12.39
C LEU A 44 -13.13 -8.81 11.00
N PHE A 45 -12.46 -9.61 10.17
CA PHE A 45 -12.99 -10.09 8.88
C PHE A 45 -12.28 -11.38 8.46
N LYS A 46 -12.84 -12.10 7.48
CA LYS A 46 -12.22 -13.30 6.91
C LYS A 46 -11.39 -12.96 5.67
N PRO A 47 -10.35 -13.74 5.32
CA PRO A 47 -9.58 -13.55 4.10
C PRO A 47 -10.43 -13.35 2.84
N ASP A 48 -11.52 -14.12 2.70
CA ASP A 48 -12.44 -14.03 1.56
C ASP A 48 -13.17 -12.68 1.47
N ASP A 49 -13.43 -12.01 2.59
CA ASP A 49 -14.08 -10.70 2.62
C ASP A 49 -13.16 -9.63 2.04
N LEU A 50 -11.86 -9.72 2.32
CA LEU A 50 -10.86 -8.84 1.72
C LEU A 50 -10.81 -9.04 0.20
N MET A 51 -10.78 -10.29 -0.28
CA MET A 51 -10.74 -10.59 -1.71
C MET A 51 -11.97 -10.02 -2.44
N LYS A 52 -13.16 -10.17 -1.85
CA LYS A 52 -14.40 -9.59 -2.40
C LYS A 52 -14.35 -8.07 -2.42
N MET A 53 -13.82 -7.45 -1.36
CA MET A 53 -13.69 -6.00 -1.28
C MET A 53 -12.70 -5.47 -2.32
N MET A 54 -11.58 -6.16 -2.54
CA MET A 54 -10.61 -5.79 -3.57
C MET A 54 -11.23 -5.81 -4.97
N GLU A 55 -11.99 -6.86 -5.30
CA GLU A 55 -12.73 -6.93 -6.57
C GLU A 55 -13.77 -5.81 -6.70
N LYS A 56 -14.47 -5.49 -5.61
CA LYS A 56 -15.43 -4.37 -5.58
C LYS A 56 -14.73 -3.04 -5.86
N VAL A 57 -13.63 -2.75 -5.16
CA VAL A 57 -12.85 -1.52 -5.34
C VAL A 57 -12.29 -1.42 -6.77
N LYS A 58 -11.78 -2.53 -7.31
CA LYS A 58 -11.32 -2.59 -8.71
C LYS A 58 -12.45 -2.21 -9.67
N LYS A 59 -13.62 -2.84 -9.52
CA LYS A 59 -14.79 -2.52 -10.33
C LYS A 59 -15.24 -1.07 -10.17
N GLU A 60 -15.17 -0.49 -8.98
CA GLU A 60 -15.58 0.90 -8.74
C GLU A 60 -14.59 1.91 -9.35
N ARG A 61 -13.29 1.65 -9.25
CA ARG A 61 -12.25 2.58 -9.72
C ARG A 61 -11.99 2.51 -11.21
N TYR A 62 -12.14 1.34 -11.82
CA TYR A 62 -11.80 1.12 -13.23
C TYR A 62 -13.02 1.02 -14.16
N ARG A 63 -14.24 1.25 -13.63
CA ARG A 63 -15.51 1.19 -14.38
C ARG A 63 -15.62 2.17 -15.56
N HIS A 64 -14.69 3.11 -15.72
CA HIS A 64 -14.70 4.14 -16.77
C HIS A 64 -13.51 4.07 -17.73
N ILE A 65 -12.66 3.04 -17.63
CA ILE A 65 -11.52 2.89 -18.54
C ILE A 65 -11.92 2.18 -19.84
N ASP A 66 -12.91 1.29 -19.79
CA ASP A 66 -13.34 0.48 -20.95
C ASP A 66 -14.47 1.14 -21.79
N ASP A 67 -14.94 2.33 -21.41
CA ASP A 67 -15.99 3.09 -22.11
C ASP A 67 -15.42 4.18 -23.07
N LYS A 68 -14.14 4.12 -23.42
CA LYS A 68 -13.48 5.06 -24.35
C LYS A 68 -12.73 4.37 -25.49
#